data_AF-A0A8D5FG35-F1
#
_entry.id   AF-A0A8D5FG35-F1
#
_cell.length_a   1.000
_cell.length_b   1.000
_cell.length_c   1.000
_cell.angle_alpha   90.00
_cell.angle_beta   90.00
_cell.angle_gamma   90.00
#
_symmetry.space_group_name_H-M   'P 1'
#
loop_
_entity.id
_entity.type
_entity.pdbx_description
1 polymer ?
#
loop_
_entity_poly.entity_id
_entity_poly.type
_entity_poly.pdbx_seq_one_letter_code
_entity_poly.pdbx_strand_id
1 'polypeptide(L)'
;MGRSVTEIRAMKAEKKKITVLTAYDAAMARLLSDCGVDALLVGDSLGMVVLGYDSTVPVTMDEMIHHAKAVRRGAPDTFIIGDMPYGSYQTGVRDAVLNGIRFIKDAGCDAVKLEGGVSVCPVVKGLVEAGVSVMGHIGLTPQSAGQLGGYKVQGRGLDDARRMLYEARALEEAGVFSMVIECVPDSLVKVITESVSVPTIGIGAGIHCDGQVLVTHDLVGMFEKFTPKFVKKYANLSPLIKEAVTAFHDEVRAEKYPEEEHSFTSKVDYRQLLDE
;
A
#
# COMPACT_ATOMS: atom_id res chain seq x y z
N MET A 1 -16.34 10.27 9.49
CA MET A 1 -16.21 8.85 9.82
C MET A 1 -15.98 8.12 8.51
N GLY A 2 -14.86 7.42 8.38
CA GLY A 2 -14.53 6.70 7.15
C GLY A 2 -15.37 5.47 6.90
N ARG A 3 -15.24 4.90 5.71
CA ARG A 3 -15.86 3.61 5.36
C ARG A 3 -15.47 2.56 6.39
N SER A 4 -16.39 1.69 6.76
CA SER A 4 -16.21 0.54 7.64
C SER A 4 -15.95 -0.73 6.82
N VAL A 5 -15.52 -1.80 7.51
CA VAL A 5 -15.42 -3.14 6.92
C VAL A 5 -16.74 -3.58 6.28
N THR A 6 -17.87 -3.29 6.94
CA THR A 6 -19.21 -3.62 6.42
C THR A 6 -19.50 -2.90 5.11
N GLU A 7 -19.17 -1.61 5.02
CA GLU A 7 -19.36 -0.83 3.80
C GLU A 7 -18.47 -1.32 2.65
N ILE A 8 -17.20 -1.66 2.92
CA ILE A 8 -16.31 -2.25 1.90
C ILE A 8 -16.86 -3.59 1.40
N ARG A 9 -17.38 -4.45 2.28
CA ARG A 9 -18.01 -5.72 1.89
C ARG A 9 -19.26 -5.50 1.04
N ALA A 10 -20.09 -4.50 1.39
CA ALA A 10 -21.32 -4.20 0.67
C ALA A 10 -21.06 -3.78 -0.78
N MET A 11 -19.94 -3.10 -1.06
CA MET A 11 -19.59 -2.65 -2.41
C MET A 11 -19.54 -3.78 -3.45
N LYS A 12 -19.13 -4.99 -3.07
CA LYS A 12 -19.19 -6.17 -3.96
C LYS A 12 -20.62 -6.50 -4.37
N ALA A 13 -21.54 -6.59 -3.39
CA ALA A 13 -22.94 -6.88 -3.65
C ALA A 13 -23.61 -5.77 -4.48
N GLU A 14 -23.21 -4.52 -4.26
CA GLU A 14 -23.63 -3.35 -5.03
C GLU A 14 -22.97 -3.24 -6.41
N LYS A 15 -22.03 -4.12 -6.74
CA LYS A 15 -21.22 -4.08 -7.97
C LYS A 15 -20.46 -2.76 -8.16
N LYS A 16 -20.12 -2.08 -7.06
CA LYS A 16 -19.31 -0.87 -7.05
C LYS A 16 -17.84 -1.25 -6.89
N LYS A 17 -17.01 -0.89 -7.87
CA LYS A 17 -15.58 -1.23 -7.83
C LYS A 17 -14.87 -0.50 -6.70
N ILE A 18 -14.07 -1.22 -5.93
CA ILE A 18 -13.28 -0.69 -4.81
C ILE A 18 -11.96 -0.14 -5.34
N THR A 19 -11.61 1.08 -4.97
CA THR A 19 -10.34 1.73 -5.28
C THR A 19 -9.44 1.73 -4.04
N VAL A 20 -8.26 1.13 -4.18
CA VAL A 20 -7.24 1.11 -3.12
C VAL A 20 -5.95 1.70 -3.68
N LEU A 21 -5.31 2.58 -2.92
CA LEU A 21 -4.00 3.14 -3.29
C LEU A 21 -3.06 3.09 -2.09
N THR A 22 -1.76 2.91 -2.36
CA THR A 22 -0.79 2.94 -1.26
C THR A 22 -0.51 4.36 -0.78
N ALA A 23 -0.28 4.53 0.51
CA ALA A 23 0.15 5.81 1.09
C ALA A 23 1.16 5.55 2.21
N TYR A 24 2.13 6.45 2.36
CA TYR A 24 3.23 6.27 3.32
C TYR A 24 3.52 7.52 4.16
N ASP A 25 2.88 8.65 3.86
CA ASP A 25 3.04 9.90 4.58
C ASP A 25 1.73 10.69 4.63
N ALA A 26 1.70 11.74 5.45
CA ALA A 26 0.51 12.53 5.69
C ALA A 26 0.08 13.39 4.48
N ALA A 27 1.02 13.87 3.68
CA ALA A 27 0.73 14.75 2.55
C ALA A 27 0.09 13.97 1.41
N MET A 28 0.69 12.83 1.04
CA MET A 28 0.13 11.91 0.05
C MET A 28 -1.23 11.37 0.51
N ALA A 29 -1.35 10.94 1.77
CA ALA A 29 -2.61 10.43 2.31
C ALA A 29 -3.75 11.45 2.21
N ARG A 30 -3.47 12.73 2.49
CA ARG A 30 -4.46 13.81 2.35
C ARG A 30 -4.93 13.96 0.90
N LEU A 31 -4.00 14.06 -0.05
CA LEU A 31 -4.34 14.20 -1.47
C LEU A 31 -5.18 13.02 -1.98
N LEU A 32 -4.84 11.80 -1.59
CA LEU A 32 -5.58 10.61 -2.00
C LEU A 32 -6.97 10.54 -1.34
N SER A 33 -7.06 10.94 -0.06
CA SER A 33 -8.33 11.05 0.67
C SER A 33 -9.28 12.05 0.01
N ASP A 34 -8.78 13.22 -0.38
CA ASP A 34 -9.56 14.27 -1.05
C ASP A 34 -10.07 13.84 -2.43
N CYS A 35 -9.38 12.89 -3.08
CA CYS A 35 -9.81 12.28 -4.34
C CYS A 35 -10.93 11.23 -4.15
N GLY A 36 -11.29 10.87 -2.91
CA GLY A 36 -12.37 9.93 -2.62
C GLY A 36 -12.02 8.45 -2.81
N VAL A 37 -10.73 8.09 -2.77
CA VAL A 37 -10.27 6.69 -2.79
C VAL A 37 -10.94 5.90 -1.67
N ASP A 38 -11.37 4.65 -1.94
CA ASP A 38 -12.16 3.89 -0.98
C ASP A 38 -11.34 3.44 0.24
N ALA A 39 -10.07 3.08 0.05
CA ALA A 39 -9.14 2.71 1.11
C ALA A 39 -7.68 3.06 0.79
N LEU A 40 -6.88 3.31 1.82
CA LEU A 40 -5.43 3.46 1.73
C LEU A 40 -4.72 2.23 2.29
N LEU A 41 -3.71 1.76 1.58
CA LEU A 41 -2.84 0.66 2.01
C LEU A 41 -1.46 1.20 2.41
N VAL A 42 -1.12 1.06 3.68
CA VAL A 42 0.26 1.25 4.16
C VAL A 42 0.98 -0.08 3.93
N GLY A 43 1.43 -0.26 2.69
CA GLY A 43 2.07 -1.50 2.21
C GLY A 43 3.57 -1.56 2.50
N ASP A 44 4.10 -2.76 2.72
CA ASP A 44 5.55 -3.00 2.87
C ASP A 44 6.37 -2.64 1.62
N SER A 45 5.69 -2.45 0.47
CA SER A 45 6.19 -1.76 -0.72
C SER A 45 6.93 -0.43 -0.42
N LEU A 46 6.64 0.22 0.71
CA LEU A 46 7.41 1.36 1.21
C LEU A 46 8.91 1.07 1.34
N GLY A 47 9.29 -0.18 1.60
CA GLY A 47 10.68 -0.59 1.67
C GLY A 47 11.44 -0.24 0.40
N MET A 48 10.80 -0.43 -0.75
CA MET A 48 11.41 -0.15 -2.06
C MET A 48 11.21 1.30 -2.50
N VAL A 49 9.96 1.79 -2.45
CA VAL A 49 9.62 3.08 -3.07
C VAL A 49 9.86 4.28 -2.17
N VAL A 50 10.05 4.07 -0.85
CA VAL A 50 10.33 5.13 0.14
C VAL A 50 11.70 4.94 0.78
N LEU A 51 12.00 3.74 1.29
CA LEU A 51 13.23 3.48 2.06
C LEU A 51 14.42 3.06 1.19
N GLY A 52 14.20 2.75 -0.08
CA GLY A 52 15.26 2.42 -1.04
C GLY A 52 15.86 1.03 -0.89
N TYR A 53 15.22 0.12 -0.13
CA TYR A 53 15.59 -1.28 -0.06
C TYR A 53 15.41 -2.00 -1.40
N ASP A 54 16.16 -3.08 -1.60
CA ASP A 54 16.06 -3.91 -2.81
C ASP A 54 14.84 -4.84 -2.82
N SER A 55 14.19 -5.04 -1.67
CA SER A 55 12.97 -5.83 -1.51
C SER A 55 12.17 -5.35 -0.30
N THR A 56 10.98 -5.91 -0.06
CA THR A 56 10.15 -5.59 1.11
C THR A 56 10.55 -6.37 2.37
N VAL A 57 11.38 -7.41 2.24
CA VAL A 57 11.81 -8.29 3.35
C VAL A 57 12.48 -7.55 4.53
N PRO A 58 13.33 -6.52 4.32
CA PRO A 58 13.97 -5.81 5.43
C PRO A 58 13.04 -4.91 6.24
N VAL A 59 11.83 -4.63 5.75
CA VAL A 59 10.90 -3.71 6.41
C VAL A 59 10.49 -4.26 7.77
N THR A 60 10.61 -3.41 8.80
CA THR A 60 10.34 -3.76 10.18
C THR A 60 8.93 -3.37 10.62
N MET A 61 8.45 -3.98 11.70
CA MET A 61 7.20 -3.56 12.35
C MET A 61 7.20 -2.07 12.74
N ASP A 62 8.33 -1.54 13.22
CA ASP A 62 8.39 -0.16 13.70
C ASP A 62 8.32 0.86 12.55
N GLU A 63 8.92 0.55 11.41
CA GLU A 63 8.77 1.34 10.18
C GLU A 63 7.31 1.33 9.69
N MET A 64 6.67 0.16 9.67
CA MET A 64 5.25 0.06 9.27
C MET A 64 4.35 0.90 10.19
N ILE A 65 4.54 0.81 11.51
CA ILE A 65 3.78 1.60 12.49
C ILE A 65 4.08 3.10 12.34
N HIS A 66 5.32 3.49 12.06
CA HIS A 66 5.71 4.88 11.83
C HIS A 66 4.94 5.48 10.64
N HIS A 67 4.99 4.81 9.48
CA HIS A 67 4.32 5.26 8.27
C HIS A 67 2.79 5.24 8.44
N ALA A 68 2.24 4.21 9.08
CA ALA A 68 0.80 4.14 9.32
C ALA A 68 0.27 5.28 10.19
N LYS A 69 1.01 5.68 11.24
CA LYS A 69 0.70 6.87 12.04
C LYS A 69 0.70 8.15 11.19
N ALA A 70 1.64 8.29 10.25
CA ALA A 70 1.69 9.44 9.36
C ALA A 70 0.48 9.49 8.42
N VAL A 71 0.12 8.35 7.82
CA VAL A 71 -1.04 8.23 6.92
C VAL A 71 -2.34 8.53 7.66
N ARG A 72 -2.54 7.98 8.87
CA ARG A 72 -3.73 8.29 9.67
C ARG A 72 -3.86 9.79 9.98
N ARG A 73 -2.76 10.48 10.27
CA ARG A 73 -2.80 11.95 10.46
C ARG A 73 -3.17 12.71 9.18
N GLY A 74 -2.78 12.20 8.02
CA GLY A 74 -3.12 12.79 6.72
C GLY A 74 -4.56 12.56 6.29
N ALA A 75 -5.11 11.38 6.63
CA ALA A 75 -6.44 10.92 6.23
C ALA A 75 -7.24 10.37 7.44
N PRO A 76 -7.72 11.23 8.35
CA PRO A 76 -8.38 10.81 9.59
C PRO A 76 -9.70 10.07 9.36
N ASP A 77 -10.35 10.30 8.22
CA ASP A 77 -11.65 9.74 7.86
C ASP A 77 -11.59 8.75 6.68
N THR A 78 -10.42 8.23 6.31
CA THR A 78 -10.30 7.21 5.27
C THR A 78 -10.01 5.85 5.89
N PHE A 79 -10.50 4.77 5.26
CA PHE A 79 -10.23 3.40 5.69
C PHE A 79 -8.76 3.06 5.42
N ILE A 80 -8.00 2.70 6.46
CA ILE A 80 -6.56 2.45 6.37
C ILE A 80 -6.26 1.00 6.72
N ILE A 81 -5.54 0.34 5.82
CA ILE A 81 -5.06 -1.03 5.99
C ILE A 81 -3.54 -0.97 6.23
N GLY A 82 -3.08 -1.53 7.35
CA GLY A 82 -1.65 -1.68 7.64
C GLY A 82 -1.12 -3.05 7.23
N ASP A 83 -0.07 -3.10 6.44
CA ASP A 83 0.51 -4.37 6.01
C ASP A 83 1.40 -4.98 7.08
N MET A 84 1.18 -6.25 7.44
CA MET A 84 2.03 -6.96 8.37
C MET A 84 3.32 -7.37 7.64
N PRO A 85 4.49 -6.79 8.01
CA PRO A 85 5.74 -7.03 7.28
C PRO A 85 6.27 -8.45 7.55
N TYR A 86 7.22 -8.89 6.73
CA TYR A 86 7.83 -10.20 6.87
C TYR A 86 8.38 -10.44 8.29
N GLY A 87 8.13 -11.64 8.82
CA GLY A 87 8.50 -12.03 10.18
C GLY A 87 7.55 -11.56 11.28
N SER A 88 6.58 -10.69 10.98
CA SER A 88 5.64 -10.19 12.00
C SER A 88 4.46 -11.13 12.29
N TYR A 89 4.17 -12.07 11.39
CA TYR A 89 3.04 -12.99 11.53
C TYR A 89 3.40 -14.46 11.27
N GLN A 90 4.53 -14.71 10.60
CA GLN A 90 5.04 -16.05 10.32
C GLN A 90 5.61 -16.74 11.57
N THR A 91 5.90 -16.00 12.65
CA THR A 91 6.46 -16.55 13.90
C THR A 91 5.43 -17.25 14.78
N GLY A 92 4.13 -17.04 14.52
CA GLY A 92 3.04 -17.73 15.19
C GLY A 92 1.84 -16.83 15.48
N VAL A 93 0.70 -17.45 15.82
CA VAL A 93 -0.58 -16.76 16.03
C VAL A 93 -0.49 -15.69 17.11
N ARG A 94 0.16 -15.97 18.24
CA ARG A 94 0.29 -15.00 19.35
C ARG A 94 1.00 -13.72 18.91
N ASP A 95 2.14 -13.86 18.24
CA ASP A 95 2.94 -12.72 17.81
C ASP A 95 2.24 -11.94 16.71
N ALA A 96 1.59 -12.65 15.78
CA ALA A 96 0.75 -12.03 14.76
C ALA A 96 -0.36 -11.19 15.38
N VAL A 97 -1.08 -11.71 16.38
CA VAL A 97 -2.14 -11.00 17.10
C VAL A 97 -1.59 -9.74 17.79
N LEU A 98 -0.46 -9.84 18.49
CA LEU A 98 0.17 -8.69 19.12
C LEU A 98 0.54 -7.61 18.10
N ASN A 99 1.14 -7.99 16.97
CA ASN A 99 1.51 -7.07 15.91
C ASN A 99 0.29 -6.46 15.20
N GLY A 100 -0.77 -7.24 14.97
CA GLY A 100 -2.02 -6.75 14.42
C GLY A 100 -2.69 -5.72 15.33
N ILE A 101 -2.71 -5.98 16.65
CA ILE A 101 -3.22 -5.02 17.64
C ILE A 101 -2.42 -3.71 17.62
N ARG A 102 -1.10 -3.74 17.40
CA ARG A 102 -0.30 -2.51 17.29
C ARG A 102 -0.75 -1.62 16.13
N PHE A 103 -1.11 -2.19 14.97
CA PHE A 103 -1.63 -1.39 13.85
C PHE A 103 -2.93 -0.66 14.23
N ILE A 104 -3.83 -1.33 14.93
CA ILE A 104 -5.10 -0.73 15.35
C ILE A 104 -4.87 0.29 16.47
N LYS A 105 -4.20 -0.13 17.54
CA LYS A 105 -4.05 0.65 18.77
C LYS A 105 -3.07 1.81 18.64
N ASP A 106 -1.91 1.56 18.05
CA ASP A 106 -0.81 2.53 18.04
C ASP A 106 -0.88 3.40 16.78
N ALA A 107 -1.26 2.85 15.63
CA ALA A 107 -1.29 3.57 14.36
C ALA A 107 -2.68 4.03 13.92
N GLY A 108 -3.75 3.49 14.50
CA GLY A 108 -5.12 3.83 14.13
C GLY A 108 -5.53 3.27 12.77
N CYS A 109 -4.93 2.17 12.31
CA CYS A 109 -5.44 1.44 11.14
C CYS A 109 -6.80 0.81 11.46
N ASP A 110 -7.61 0.60 10.43
CA ASP A 110 -8.92 -0.05 10.54
C ASP A 110 -8.84 -1.56 10.31
N ALA A 111 -7.80 -2.00 9.59
CA ALA A 111 -7.54 -3.40 9.30
C ALA A 111 -6.04 -3.66 9.07
N VAL A 112 -5.68 -4.94 8.97
CA VAL A 112 -4.34 -5.38 8.57
C VAL A 112 -4.37 -6.20 7.29
N LYS A 113 -3.28 -6.20 6.52
CA LYS A 113 -3.03 -7.14 5.40
C LYS A 113 -1.94 -8.13 5.80
N LEU A 114 -2.05 -9.38 5.36
CA LEU A 114 -0.97 -10.37 5.46
C LEU A 114 -0.95 -11.29 4.23
N GLU A 115 0.21 -11.88 3.94
CA GLU A 115 0.43 -12.69 2.75
C GLU A 115 0.46 -14.19 3.05
N GLY A 116 -0.23 -14.97 2.24
CA GLY A 116 -0.25 -16.43 2.33
C GLY A 116 -1.64 -16.99 2.06
N GLY A 117 -1.68 -18.27 1.66
CA GLY A 117 -2.91 -19.04 1.49
C GLY A 117 -3.29 -19.81 2.75
N VAL A 118 -3.44 -21.13 2.63
CA VAL A 118 -3.89 -22.00 3.73
C VAL A 118 -2.98 -21.93 4.96
N SER A 119 -1.67 -21.75 4.75
CA SER A 119 -0.69 -21.73 5.83
C SER A 119 -0.91 -20.63 6.87
N VAL A 120 -1.58 -19.53 6.49
CA VAL A 120 -1.85 -18.39 7.38
C VAL A 120 -3.27 -18.38 7.92
N CYS A 121 -4.16 -19.31 7.53
CA CYS A 121 -5.52 -19.39 8.05
C CYS A 121 -5.60 -19.42 9.59
N PRO A 122 -4.73 -20.15 10.33
CA PRO A 122 -4.72 -20.09 11.79
C PRO A 122 -4.41 -18.68 12.34
N VAL A 123 -3.52 -17.95 11.67
CA VAL A 123 -3.16 -16.57 12.03
C VAL A 123 -4.33 -15.62 11.74
N VAL A 124 -4.96 -15.72 10.57
CA VAL A 124 -6.15 -14.93 10.21
C VAL A 124 -7.24 -15.12 11.26
N LYS A 125 -7.55 -16.36 11.62
CA LYS A 125 -8.56 -16.67 12.62
C LYS A 125 -8.24 -16.03 13.98
N GLY A 126 -7.00 -16.16 14.46
CA GLY A 126 -6.59 -15.55 15.72
C GLY A 126 -6.67 -14.02 15.72
N LEU A 127 -6.33 -13.36 14.61
CA LEU A 127 -6.48 -11.91 14.45
C LEU A 127 -7.95 -11.49 14.49
N VAL A 128 -8.81 -12.19 13.74
CA VAL A 128 -10.25 -11.91 13.68
C VAL A 128 -10.91 -12.12 15.04
N GLU A 129 -10.58 -13.20 15.76
CA GLU A 129 -11.06 -13.47 17.13
C GLU A 129 -10.60 -12.41 18.13
N ALA A 130 -9.44 -11.79 17.90
CA ALA A 130 -8.93 -10.67 18.69
C ALA A 130 -9.54 -9.31 18.29
N GLY A 131 -10.47 -9.28 17.34
CA GLY A 131 -11.13 -8.05 16.86
C GLY A 131 -10.34 -7.27 15.81
N VAL A 132 -9.30 -7.85 15.21
CA VAL A 132 -8.52 -7.25 14.13
C VAL A 132 -9.06 -7.74 12.78
N SER A 133 -9.55 -6.81 11.95
CA SER A 133 -10.03 -7.15 10.60
C SER A 133 -8.85 -7.43 9.67
N VAL A 134 -8.96 -8.50 8.86
CA VAL A 134 -7.85 -8.98 8.01
C VAL A 134 -8.22 -8.95 6.53
N MET A 135 -7.36 -8.33 5.72
CA MET A 135 -7.30 -8.49 4.28
C MET A 135 -6.26 -9.57 3.94
N GLY A 136 -6.68 -10.65 3.28
CA GLY A 136 -5.74 -11.67 2.82
C GLY A 136 -4.95 -11.21 1.59
N HIS A 137 -3.85 -11.89 1.25
CA HIS A 137 -3.13 -11.68 0.00
C HIS A 137 -2.64 -13.03 -0.56
N ILE A 138 -3.13 -13.39 -1.76
CA ILE A 138 -2.77 -14.60 -2.50
C ILE A 138 -2.26 -14.28 -3.91
N GLY A 139 -1.67 -15.26 -4.57
CA GLY A 139 -0.97 -15.09 -5.84
C GLY A 139 0.50 -14.84 -5.59
N LEU A 140 1.09 -13.88 -6.31
CA LEU A 140 2.46 -13.49 -6.07
C LEU A 140 2.52 -12.74 -4.74
N THR A 141 3.22 -13.28 -3.76
CA THR A 141 3.40 -12.66 -2.44
C THR A 141 4.84 -12.20 -2.29
N PRO A 142 5.13 -10.88 -2.44
CA PRO A 142 6.49 -10.34 -2.47
C PRO A 142 7.38 -10.78 -1.29
N GLN A 143 6.81 -10.94 -0.09
CA GLN A 143 7.57 -11.37 1.09
C GLN A 143 8.14 -12.79 0.94
N SER A 144 7.54 -13.62 0.11
CA SER A 144 7.97 -14.99 -0.19
C SER A 144 8.52 -15.16 -1.61
N ALA A 145 8.78 -14.06 -2.33
CA ALA A 145 9.22 -14.10 -3.73
C ALA A 145 10.47 -14.98 -3.95
N GLY A 146 11.39 -15.05 -2.99
CA GLY A 146 12.54 -15.97 -3.03
C GLY A 146 12.14 -17.44 -3.13
N GLN A 147 11.12 -17.87 -2.38
CA GLN A 147 10.58 -19.24 -2.41
C GLN A 147 9.80 -19.52 -3.70
N LEU A 148 9.16 -18.49 -4.26
CA LEU A 148 8.44 -18.56 -5.53
C LEU A 148 9.37 -18.49 -6.76
N GLY A 149 10.68 -18.35 -6.54
CA GLY A 149 11.67 -18.25 -7.61
C GLY A 149 11.60 -16.93 -8.37
N GLY A 150 11.27 -15.84 -7.68
CA GLY A 150 11.18 -14.46 -8.16
C GLY A 150 9.76 -13.97 -8.39
N TYR A 151 9.64 -12.76 -8.96
CA TYR A 151 8.36 -12.12 -9.31
C TYR A 151 7.75 -12.75 -10.56
N LYS A 152 7.06 -13.89 -10.37
CA LYS A 152 6.45 -14.68 -11.46
C LYS A 152 4.93 -14.69 -11.34
N VAL A 153 4.28 -14.77 -12.50
CA VAL A 153 2.83 -14.97 -12.60
C VAL A 153 2.44 -16.31 -11.98
N GLN A 154 1.44 -16.31 -11.11
CA GLN A 154 0.88 -17.50 -10.45
C GLN A 154 -0.38 -17.99 -11.17
N GLY A 155 -0.81 -19.22 -10.95
CA GLY A 155 -2.04 -19.78 -11.51
C GLY A 155 -1.97 -20.13 -12.99
N ARG A 156 -0.77 -20.40 -13.53
CA ARG A 156 -0.58 -20.72 -14.97
C ARG A 156 -1.08 -22.12 -15.36
N GLY A 157 -0.99 -23.08 -14.44
CA GLY A 157 -1.40 -24.47 -14.65
C GLY A 157 -2.65 -24.82 -13.84
N LEU A 158 -3.38 -25.86 -14.25
CA LEU A 158 -4.62 -26.27 -13.58
C LEU A 158 -4.42 -26.64 -12.10
N ASP A 159 -3.30 -27.27 -11.75
CA ASP A 159 -3.04 -27.64 -10.35
C ASP A 159 -2.78 -26.40 -9.48
N ASP A 160 -2.02 -25.44 -10.01
CA ASP A 160 -1.77 -24.17 -9.33
C ASP A 160 -3.06 -23.33 -9.22
N ALA A 161 -3.88 -23.32 -10.27
CA ALA A 161 -5.20 -22.69 -10.27
C ALA A 161 -6.15 -23.31 -9.23
N ARG A 162 -6.18 -24.65 -9.11
CA ARG A 162 -6.96 -25.36 -8.08
C ARG A 162 -6.48 -25.00 -6.68
N ARG A 163 -5.16 -24.96 -6.46
CA ARG A 163 -4.55 -24.54 -5.19
C ARG A 163 -4.98 -23.12 -4.82
N MET A 164 -4.85 -22.16 -5.73
CA MET A 164 -5.24 -20.77 -5.48
C MET A 164 -6.73 -20.60 -5.19
N LEU A 165 -7.60 -21.34 -5.92
CA LEU A 165 -9.03 -21.35 -5.65
C LEU A 165 -9.34 -21.90 -4.24
N TYR A 166 -8.65 -22.96 -3.84
CA TYR A 166 -8.77 -23.53 -2.50
C TYR A 166 -8.28 -22.54 -1.43
N GLU A 167 -7.13 -21.90 -1.65
CA GLU A 167 -6.57 -20.89 -0.74
C GLU A 167 -7.51 -19.70 -0.54
N ALA A 168 -8.11 -19.18 -1.61
CA ALA A 168 -9.08 -18.08 -1.53
C ALA A 168 -10.27 -18.45 -0.62
N ARG A 169 -10.84 -19.64 -0.82
CA ARG A 169 -11.96 -20.14 0.01
C ARG A 169 -11.54 -20.40 1.45
N ALA A 170 -10.35 -20.94 1.67
CA ALA A 170 -9.82 -21.20 3.02
C ALA A 170 -9.57 -19.90 3.79
N LEU A 171 -9.10 -18.84 3.13
CA LEU A 171 -8.96 -17.52 3.75
C LEU A 171 -10.32 -16.89 4.09
N GLU A 172 -11.30 -17.02 3.19
CA GLU A 172 -12.67 -16.59 3.47
C GLU A 172 -13.25 -17.32 4.70
N GLU A 173 -13.11 -18.65 4.76
CA GLU A 173 -13.55 -19.44 5.91
C GLU A 173 -12.82 -19.05 7.20
N ALA A 174 -11.53 -18.69 7.11
CA ALA A 174 -10.75 -18.19 8.24
C ALA A 174 -11.18 -16.79 8.72
N GLY A 175 -11.95 -16.05 7.92
CA GLY A 175 -12.60 -14.81 8.32
C GLY A 175 -12.02 -13.52 7.74
N VAL A 176 -11.25 -13.58 6.64
CA VAL A 176 -10.83 -12.34 5.96
C VAL A 176 -12.06 -11.54 5.52
N PHE A 177 -12.00 -10.21 5.59
CA PHE A 177 -13.10 -9.36 5.09
C PHE A 177 -12.97 -9.04 3.60
N SER A 178 -11.77 -9.20 3.04
CA SER A 178 -11.41 -8.99 1.63
C SER A 178 -10.07 -9.69 1.34
N MET A 179 -9.67 -9.78 0.07
CA MET A 179 -8.35 -10.31 -0.28
C MET A 179 -7.76 -9.64 -1.51
N VAL A 180 -6.43 -9.44 -1.50
CA VAL A 180 -5.64 -9.07 -2.67
C VAL A 180 -5.33 -10.31 -3.49
N ILE A 181 -5.42 -10.18 -4.81
CA ILE A 181 -4.97 -11.17 -5.79
C ILE A 181 -3.93 -10.50 -6.69
N GLU A 182 -2.68 -10.98 -6.62
CA GLU A 182 -1.55 -10.37 -7.33
C GLU A 182 -0.96 -11.26 -8.42
N CYS A 183 -0.76 -10.69 -9.61
CA CYS A 183 -0.10 -11.34 -10.75
C CYS A 183 -0.69 -12.71 -11.13
N VAL A 184 -2.01 -12.74 -11.37
CA VAL A 184 -2.78 -13.96 -11.71
C VAL A 184 -3.53 -13.75 -13.03
N PRO A 185 -3.63 -14.78 -13.91
CA PRO A 185 -4.44 -14.69 -15.13
C PRO A 185 -5.89 -14.28 -14.86
N ASP A 186 -6.37 -13.28 -15.61
CA ASP A 186 -7.71 -12.69 -15.47
C ASP A 186 -8.85 -13.73 -15.55
N SER A 187 -8.68 -14.77 -16.37
CA SER A 187 -9.66 -15.86 -16.47
C SER A 187 -9.78 -16.69 -15.18
N LEU A 188 -8.67 -16.92 -14.47
CA LEU A 188 -8.68 -17.58 -13.16
C LEU A 188 -9.21 -16.62 -12.08
N VAL A 189 -8.83 -15.36 -12.13
CA VAL A 189 -9.29 -14.33 -11.19
C VAL A 189 -10.81 -14.20 -11.22
N LYS A 190 -11.42 -14.28 -12.40
CA LYS A 190 -12.88 -14.32 -12.55
C LYS A 190 -13.50 -15.48 -11.77
N VAL A 191 -12.97 -16.69 -11.96
CA VAL A 191 -13.45 -17.89 -11.24
C VAL A 191 -13.29 -17.74 -9.73
N ILE A 192 -12.13 -17.24 -9.27
CA ILE A 192 -11.88 -17.02 -7.83
C ILE A 192 -12.87 -15.99 -7.28
N THR A 193 -13.02 -14.84 -7.94
CA THR A 193 -13.88 -13.73 -7.49
C THR A 193 -15.35 -14.14 -7.40
N GLU A 194 -15.83 -14.95 -8.35
CA GLU A 194 -17.19 -15.51 -8.35
C GLU A 194 -17.38 -16.60 -7.28
N SER A 195 -16.31 -17.20 -6.79
CA SER A 195 -16.36 -18.33 -5.85
C SER A 195 -16.32 -17.95 -4.36
N VAL A 196 -16.02 -16.70 -4.04
CA VAL A 196 -15.94 -16.16 -2.68
C VAL A 196 -16.91 -15.00 -2.51
N SER A 197 -17.49 -14.87 -1.31
CA SER A 197 -18.44 -13.80 -0.96
C SER A 197 -17.77 -12.49 -0.55
N VAL A 198 -16.49 -12.54 -0.15
CA VAL A 198 -15.70 -11.35 0.21
C VAL A 198 -15.17 -10.62 -1.04
N PRO A 199 -14.95 -9.29 -1.00
CA PRO A 199 -14.35 -8.55 -2.10
C PRO A 199 -12.93 -9.00 -2.44
N THR A 200 -12.65 -9.14 -3.73
CA THR A 200 -11.31 -9.35 -4.27
C THR A 200 -10.72 -8.05 -4.82
N ILE A 201 -9.46 -7.75 -4.52
CA ILE A 201 -8.75 -6.54 -4.95
C ILE A 201 -7.58 -6.97 -5.85
N GLY A 202 -7.60 -6.56 -7.11
CA GLY A 202 -6.60 -6.97 -8.09
C GLY A 202 -5.39 -6.05 -8.16
N ILE A 203 -4.21 -6.63 -8.38
CA ILE A 203 -3.01 -5.92 -8.86
C ILE A 203 -2.29 -6.82 -9.86
N GLY A 204 -2.31 -6.44 -11.14
CA GLY A 204 -1.89 -7.35 -12.21
C GLY A 204 -2.76 -8.62 -12.30
N ALA A 205 -4.04 -8.51 -11.92
CA ALA A 205 -5.01 -9.60 -11.87
C ALA A 205 -6.24 -9.37 -12.78
N GLY A 206 -6.11 -8.45 -13.75
CA GLY A 206 -7.20 -8.14 -14.68
C GLY A 206 -8.40 -7.42 -14.05
N ILE A 207 -9.50 -7.32 -14.80
CA ILE A 207 -10.64 -6.45 -14.46
C ILE A 207 -11.71 -7.15 -13.61
N HIS A 208 -11.62 -8.48 -13.50
CA HIS A 208 -12.68 -9.29 -12.90
C HIS A 208 -12.69 -9.25 -11.36
N CYS A 209 -11.65 -8.73 -10.70
CA CYS A 209 -11.69 -8.44 -9.26
C CYS A 209 -12.74 -7.37 -8.90
N ASP A 210 -13.28 -7.41 -7.68
CA ASP A 210 -14.22 -6.42 -7.15
C ASP A 210 -13.61 -5.02 -6.92
N GLY A 211 -12.29 -4.92 -6.92
CA GLY A 211 -11.55 -3.67 -6.86
C GLY A 211 -10.15 -3.78 -7.42
N GLN A 212 -9.39 -2.69 -7.34
CA GLN A 212 -8.00 -2.62 -7.78
C GLN A 212 -7.13 -1.90 -6.76
N VAL A 213 -5.87 -2.34 -6.66
CA VAL A 213 -4.82 -1.67 -5.88
C VAL A 213 -3.61 -1.37 -6.76
N LEU A 214 -3.01 -0.20 -6.57
CA LEU A 214 -1.71 0.15 -7.15
C LEU A 214 -0.82 0.85 -6.12
N VAL A 215 0.49 0.67 -6.28
CA VAL A 215 1.49 1.47 -5.58
C VAL A 215 1.41 2.90 -6.13
N THR A 216 1.14 3.89 -5.27
CA THR A 216 0.91 5.27 -5.71
C THR A 216 2.13 5.84 -6.42
N HIS A 217 3.34 5.48 -6.00
CA HIS A 217 4.59 5.93 -6.62
C HIS A 217 4.74 5.43 -8.06
N ASP A 218 4.26 4.22 -8.35
CA ASP A 218 4.20 3.67 -9.69
C ASP A 218 3.10 4.36 -10.51
N LEU A 219 1.92 4.58 -9.91
CA LEU A 219 0.78 5.24 -10.53
C LEU A 219 1.12 6.66 -11.03
N VAL A 220 1.84 7.45 -10.22
CA VAL A 220 2.24 8.83 -10.55
C VAL A 220 3.59 8.92 -11.25
N GLY A 221 4.26 7.80 -11.50
CA GLY A 221 5.53 7.75 -12.22
C GLY A 221 6.69 8.43 -11.47
N MET A 222 6.73 8.30 -10.14
CA MET A 222 7.82 8.79 -9.30
C MET A 222 8.92 7.73 -9.09
N PHE A 223 8.57 6.44 -9.12
CA PHE A 223 9.54 5.35 -9.00
C PHE A 223 10.07 4.93 -10.39
N GLU A 224 11.40 5.01 -10.59
CA GLU A 224 12.05 4.76 -11.89
C GLU A 224 12.81 3.44 -11.98
N LYS A 225 13.17 2.81 -10.84
CA LYS A 225 14.05 1.62 -10.83
C LYS A 225 13.45 0.46 -11.61
N PHE A 226 12.13 0.30 -11.56
CA PHE A 226 11.37 -0.67 -12.34
C PHE A 226 9.90 -0.25 -12.38
N THR A 227 9.20 -0.52 -13.48
CA THR A 227 7.74 -0.39 -13.55
C THR A 227 7.16 -1.75 -13.98
N PRO A 228 6.36 -2.41 -13.12
CA PRO A 228 5.73 -3.67 -13.48
C PRO A 228 4.84 -3.52 -14.73
N LYS A 229 4.77 -4.57 -15.56
CA LYS A 229 4.01 -4.54 -16.83
C LYS A 229 2.52 -4.22 -16.67
N PHE A 230 1.94 -4.50 -15.50
CA PHE A 230 0.54 -4.26 -15.22
C PHE A 230 0.24 -2.82 -14.78
N VAL A 231 1.26 -2.00 -14.53
CA VAL A 231 1.09 -0.62 -14.10
C VAL A 231 0.77 0.27 -15.30
N LYS A 232 -0.33 1.01 -15.20
CA LYS A 232 -0.57 2.21 -16.02
C LYS A 232 -0.10 3.43 -15.23
N LYS A 233 0.84 4.19 -15.79
CA LYS A 233 1.21 5.52 -15.27
C LYS A 233 0.13 6.53 -15.65
N TYR A 234 -0.47 7.18 -14.65
CA TYR A 234 -1.43 8.26 -14.83
C TYR A 234 -0.76 9.63 -14.80
N ALA A 235 0.47 9.71 -14.27
CA ALA A 235 1.37 10.85 -14.38
C ALA A 235 2.82 10.35 -14.53
N ASN A 236 3.74 11.26 -14.82
CA ASN A 236 5.18 10.97 -14.88
C ASN A 236 5.96 12.03 -14.11
N LEU A 237 5.92 11.95 -12.79
CA LEU A 237 6.45 13.00 -11.91
C LEU A 237 7.98 13.07 -11.85
N SER A 238 8.71 11.97 -12.00
CA SER A 238 10.17 11.99 -11.83
C SER A 238 10.87 13.01 -12.76
N PRO A 239 10.59 13.07 -14.08
CA PRO A 239 11.17 14.10 -14.94
C PRO A 239 10.80 15.53 -14.53
N LEU A 240 9.58 15.76 -14.07
CA LEU A 240 9.12 17.08 -13.63
C LEU A 240 9.84 17.53 -12.34
N ILE A 241 10.07 16.60 -11.40
CA ILE A 241 10.85 16.88 -10.19
C ILE A 241 12.30 17.22 -10.57
N LYS A 242 12.91 16.45 -11.49
CA LYS A 242 14.28 16.71 -11.96
C LYS A 242 14.39 18.09 -12.61
N GLU A 243 13.46 18.42 -13.49
CA GLU A 243 13.40 19.73 -14.16
C GLU A 243 13.28 20.87 -13.14
N ALA A 244 12.34 20.79 -12.20
CA ALA A 244 12.14 21.82 -11.18
C ALA A 244 13.39 22.01 -10.29
N VAL A 245 14.02 20.92 -9.86
CA VAL A 245 15.23 20.97 -9.03
C VAL A 245 16.42 21.52 -9.82
N THR A 246 16.58 21.13 -11.08
CA THR A 246 17.63 21.67 -11.97
C THR A 246 17.42 23.17 -12.20
N ALA A 247 16.20 23.62 -12.46
CA ALA A 247 15.89 25.04 -12.63
C ALA A 247 16.24 25.85 -11.38
N PHE A 248 15.79 25.42 -10.19
CA PHE A 248 16.14 26.06 -8.92
C PHE A 248 17.66 26.12 -8.71
N HIS A 249 18.35 25.01 -8.96
CA HIS A 249 19.81 24.92 -8.83
C HIS A 249 20.55 25.89 -9.76
N ASP A 250 20.11 26.01 -11.01
CA ASP A 250 20.70 26.90 -11.99
C ASP A 250 20.41 28.38 -11.67
N GLU A 251 19.21 28.70 -11.19
CA GLU A 251 18.83 30.05 -10.77
C GLU A 251 19.62 30.51 -9.54
N VAL A 252 19.84 29.66 -8.55
CA VAL A 252 20.69 29.97 -7.38
C VAL A 252 22.12 30.25 -7.82
N ARG A 253 22.68 29.42 -8.72
CA ARG A 253 24.07 29.60 -9.22
C ARG A 253 24.25 30.83 -10.08
N ALA A 254 23.18 31.27 -10.75
CA ALA A 254 23.17 32.47 -11.55
C ALA A 254 22.76 33.72 -10.75
N GLU A 255 22.57 33.59 -9.42
CA GLU A 255 22.07 34.66 -8.54
C GLU A 255 20.74 35.27 -9.03
N LYS A 256 19.91 34.46 -9.72
CA LYS A 256 18.55 34.83 -10.14
C LYS A 256 17.51 34.56 -9.07
N TYR A 257 17.77 33.58 -8.19
CA TYR A 257 16.96 33.30 -7.01
C TYR A 257 17.77 33.50 -5.72
N PRO A 258 17.19 34.11 -4.67
CA PRO A 258 15.84 34.68 -4.62
C PRO A 258 15.75 36.04 -5.34
N GLU A 259 14.60 36.31 -5.95
CA GLU A 259 14.25 37.66 -6.41
C GLU A 259 13.90 38.56 -5.22
N GLU A 260 13.74 39.87 -5.46
CA GLU A 260 13.37 40.84 -4.42
C GLU A 260 12.02 40.49 -3.78
N GLU A 261 11.04 39.99 -4.56
CA GLU A 261 9.73 39.57 -4.03
C GLU A 261 9.81 38.34 -3.12
N HIS A 262 10.86 37.54 -3.25
CA HIS A 262 11.16 36.38 -2.42
C HIS A 262 12.09 36.73 -1.24
N SER A 263 12.39 38.02 -1.05
CA SER A 263 13.34 38.52 -0.05
C SER A 263 12.67 39.52 0.91
N PHE A 264 13.10 39.52 2.18
CA PHE A 264 12.66 40.54 3.15
C PHE A 264 13.62 41.73 3.13
N THR A 265 13.08 42.96 3.11
CA THR A 265 13.87 44.19 3.12
C THR A 265 13.81 44.89 4.48
N SER A 266 14.89 45.59 4.84
CA SER A 266 15.00 46.41 6.06
C SER A 266 15.68 47.73 5.72
N LYS A 267 15.30 48.79 6.44
CA LYS A 267 15.92 50.13 6.29
C LYS A 267 17.18 50.30 7.16
N VAL A 268 17.48 49.35 8.03
CA VAL A 268 18.68 49.39 8.89
C VAL A 268 19.91 49.13 8.03
N ASP A 269 20.94 49.99 8.14
CA ASP A 269 22.23 49.70 7.54
C ASP A 269 23.01 48.72 8.42
N TYR A 270 23.00 47.45 8.04
CA TYR A 270 23.71 46.41 8.78
C TYR A 270 25.24 46.46 8.59
N ARG A 271 25.78 47.33 7.70
CA ARG A 271 27.24 47.48 7.55
C ARG A 271 27.91 48.01 8.80
N GLN A 272 27.18 48.76 9.65
CA GLN A 272 27.69 49.24 10.93
C GLN A 272 28.20 48.12 11.87
N LEU A 273 27.77 46.86 11.67
CA LEU A 273 28.25 45.70 12.43
C LEU A 273 29.67 45.27 12.04
N LEU A 274 30.21 45.76 10.92
CA LEU A 274 31.57 45.43 10.46
C LEU A 274 32.63 46.34 11.09
N ASP A 275 32.22 47.44 11.72
CA ASP A 275 33.10 48.45 12.33
C ASP A 275 33.23 48.29 13.87
N GLU A 276 32.58 47.28 14.46
CA GLU A 276 32.68 46.86 15.88
C GLU A 276 33.72 45.74 16.08
#